data_AF-A0A359B3W6-F1
#
_entry.id   AF-A0A359B3W6-F1
#
_cell.length_a   1.000
_cell.length_b   1.000
_cell.length_c   1.000
_cell.angle_alpha   90.00
_cell.angle_beta   90.00
_cell.angle_gamma   90.00
#
_symmetry.space_group_name_H-M   'P 1'
#
loop_
_entity.id
_entity.type
_entity.pdbx_description
1 polymer ?
#
loop_
_entity_poly.entity_id
_entity_poly.type
_entity_poly.pdbx_seq_one_letter_code
_entity_poly.pdbx_strand_id
1 'polypeptide(L)'
;MVNDGKNKSFKTADDSHKHIKQHYEKTGAGKDYPPSSSTENAVVDRFHHGKKPSTPGFIVESLRLNLFWLRIMSEHALFIRLGLPCEEVALRLEAEQLQKEFARLLDEAQQIAENPTKNEVFRLNREAINLTTAIIDFKSRVLQLIICCDIVTGFNLPLLIDHIRREAIFFRASLVRLQEGLTVGSVEELIQSQLFWLRIMADHSKFILHLLDPSERRFIGIAREFSDLFDQLRLHARDFESMLVPQTFENSLLDDTDPVVLRPGVFGEGLPEPFSIGSLDRFTEEAIAATAELRDFKQTARELIERCRVLSIISPLLADHVFREAVRAVEDLTMLERLLPPPCEFKPDDQKKLHGDPCYTREQEFPAGEKPSPKGFLNPSAKGANPEPSGAHR
;
A
#
# COMPACT_ATOMS: atom_id res chain seq x y z
N MET A 1 52.79 -2.95 -12.10
CA MET A 1 51.71 -2.02 -12.49
C MET A 1 50.45 -2.48 -11.78
N VAL A 2 50.06 -1.72 -10.75
CA VAL A 2 48.85 -1.96 -9.95
C VAL A 2 47.65 -1.60 -10.83
N ASN A 3 46.71 -2.52 -10.98
CA ASN A 3 45.48 -2.30 -11.72
C ASN A 3 44.35 -2.13 -10.69
N ASP A 4 43.99 -0.89 -10.42
CA ASP A 4 42.94 -0.52 -9.49
C ASP A 4 41.57 -0.97 -10.02
N GLY A 5 40.97 -1.90 -9.28
CA GLY A 5 39.57 -2.28 -9.42
C GLY A 5 38.67 -1.11 -9.03
N LYS A 6 38.12 -0.41 -10.02
CA LYS A 6 36.98 0.49 -9.80
C LYS A 6 35.71 -0.34 -9.65
N ASN A 7 35.39 -0.62 -8.39
CA ASN A 7 34.09 -1.05 -7.92
C ASN A 7 33.05 0.03 -8.30
N LYS A 8 32.36 -0.14 -9.43
CA LYS A 8 31.24 0.73 -9.81
C LYS A 8 30.01 0.27 -9.02
N SER A 9 29.79 0.92 -7.88
CA SER A 9 28.47 1.02 -7.25
C SER A 9 27.50 1.57 -8.28
N PHE A 10 26.51 0.75 -8.68
CA PHE A 10 25.34 1.23 -9.40
C PHE A 10 24.59 2.16 -8.44
N LYS A 11 24.53 3.44 -8.80
CA LYS A 11 23.71 4.44 -8.13
C LYS A 11 22.37 4.45 -8.85
N THR A 12 21.30 4.25 -8.05
CA THR A 12 19.86 4.40 -8.35
C THR A 12 19.22 3.37 -9.31
N ALA A 13 17.98 2.98 -8.97
CA ALA A 13 17.13 2.08 -9.76
C ALA A 13 16.84 2.62 -11.19
N ASP A 14 17.01 3.92 -11.39
CA ASP A 14 16.82 4.64 -12.66
C ASP A 14 17.75 4.13 -13.78
N ASP A 15 19.00 3.77 -13.47
CA ASP A 15 19.95 3.23 -14.46
C ASP A 15 19.63 1.78 -14.84
N SER A 16 19.08 1.01 -13.89
CA SER A 16 18.70 -0.39 -14.06
C SER A 16 17.50 -0.54 -14.99
N HIS A 17 16.43 0.25 -14.79
CA HIS A 17 15.20 0.18 -15.59
C HIS A 17 15.44 0.55 -17.06
N LYS A 18 16.13 1.66 -17.33
CA LYS A 18 16.51 2.08 -18.70
C LYS A 18 17.35 1.01 -19.41
N HIS A 19 18.21 0.30 -18.68
CA HIS A 19 19.00 -0.80 -19.23
C HIS A 19 18.21 -2.09 -19.45
N ILE A 20 17.16 -2.41 -18.69
CA ILE A 20 16.28 -3.56 -19.01
C ILE A 20 15.56 -3.27 -20.32
N LYS A 21 14.93 -2.10 -20.41
CA LYS A 21 14.22 -1.66 -21.62
C LYS A 21 15.14 -1.76 -22.83
N GLN A 22 16.35 -1.19 -22.75
CA GLN A 22 17.34 -1.28 -23.83
C GLN A 22 17.91 -2.70 -24.08
N HIS A 23 18.04 -3.55 -23.07
CA HIS A 23 18.55 -4.92 -23.22
C HIS A 23 17.54 -5.81 -23.94
N TYR A 24 16.24 -5.68 -23.63
CA TYR A 24 15.17 -6.45 -24.25
C TYR A 24 14.63 -5.81 -25.55
N GLU A 25 14.69 -4.48 -25.71
CA GLU A 25 14.35 -3.77 -26.96
C GLU A 25 15.36 -4.08 -28.09
N LYS A 26 16.65 -4.29 -27.77
CA LYS A 26 17.68 -4.66 -28.76
C LYS A 26 17.47 -6.04 -29.39
N THR A 27 16.53 -6.85 -28.90
CA THR A 27 16.10 -8.12 -29.52
C THR A 27 14.82 -8.02 -30.36
N GLY A 28 14.39 -6.80 -30.69
CA GLY A 28 13.41 -6.55 -31.75
C GLY A 28 11.98 -6.47 -31.27
N ALA A 29 11.42 -5.26 -31.29
CA ALA A 29 10.09 -4.93 -31.81
C ALA A 29 9.90 -3.40 -31.71
N GLY A 30 9.82 -2.74 -32.86
CA GLY A 30 9.49 -1.33 -32.96
C GLY A 30 7.99 -1.07 -32.84
N LYS A 31 7.68 0.03 -32.15
CA LYS A 31 6.68 1.08 -32.39
C LYS A 31 5.21 0.76 -32.78
N ASP A 32 4.40 1.65 -32.20
CA ASP A 32 3.07 2.16 -32.57
C ASP A 32 1.83 1.40 -32.07
N TYR A 33 1.28 1.90 -30.96
CA TYR A 33 -0.16 1.84 -30.65
C TYR A 33 -0.65 3.22 -30.16
N PRO A 34 -1.90 3.58 -30.49
CA PRO A 34 -2.41 4.96 -30.40
C PRO A 34 -2.66 5.37 -28.93
N PRO A 35 -2.77 6.69 -28.64
CA PRO A 35 -3.11 7.16 -27.31
C PRO A 35 -4.47 6.60 -26.89
N SER A 36 -4.54 6.08 -25.67
CA SER A 36 -5.80 5.82 -24.98
C SER A 36 -6.66 7.08 -25.04
N SER A 37 -7.88 6.93 -25.52
CA SER A 37 -8.84 8.00 -25.76
C SER A 37 -8.99 8.90 -24.54
N SER A 38 -8.66 10.17 -24.74
CA SER A 38 -8.84 11.27 -23.80
C SER A 38 -10.33 11.56 -23.59
N THR A 39 -10.94 11.00 -22.56
CA THR A 39 -12.20 11.50 -21.97
C THR A 39 -12.19 11.56 -20.44
N GLU A 40 -11.05 11.39 -19.77
CA GLU A 40 -10.98 11.38 -18.29
C GLU A 40 -10.50 12.68 -17.64
N ASN A 41 -10.27 13.75 -18.42
CA ASN A 41 -9.88 15.05 -17.88
C ASN A 41 -11.07 16.02 -17.76
N ALA A 42 -11.96 15.77 -16.80
CA ALA A 42 -12.99 16.76 -16.45
C ALA A 42 -13.60 16.61 -15.05
N VAL A 43 -12.88 16.18 -14.00
CA VAL A 43 -13.42 16.24 -12.62
C VAL A 43 -12.31 16.49 -11.60
N VAL A 44 -11.77 17.71 -11.59
CA VAL A 44 -11.01 18.22 -10.45
C VAL A 44 -11.68 19.53 -10.05
N ASP A 45 -12.77 19.43 -9.30
CA ASP A 45 -13.22 20.53 -8.44
C ASP A 45 -14.36 20.09 -7.52
N ARG A 46 -14.15 20.37 -6.22
CA ARG A 46 -15.11 20.38 -5.09
C ARG A 46 -15.10 19.17 -4.16
N PHE A 47 -14.26 19.24 -3.13
CA PHE A 47 -14.65 18.81 -1.78
C PHE A 47 -14.20 19.84 -0.73
N HIS A 48 -15.13 20.18 0.17
CA HIS A 48 -14.95 21.07 1.31
C HIS A 48 -15.20 20.28 2.60
N HIS A 49 -14.47 20.66 3.65
CA HIS A 49 -14.40 20.01 4.96
C HIS A 49 -15.76 19.60 5.56
N GLY A 50 -15.83 18.35 6.05
CA GLY A 50 -16.85 17.89 7.01
C GLY A 50 -18.30 17.81 6.52
N LYS A 51 -18.58 17.85 5.20
CA LYS A 51 -19.94 17.70 4.66
C LYS A 51 -20.11 16.37 3.94
N LYS A 52 -21.27 15.73 4.14
CA LYS A 52 -21.70 14.53 3.38
C LYS A 52 -21.43 14.72 1.89
N PRO A 53 -20.96 13.67 1.18
CA PRO A 53 -20.65 13.78 -0.24
C PRO A 53 -21.86 14.31 -1.01
N SER A 54 -21.61 15.26 -1.91
CA SER A 54 -22.65 15.77 -2.81
C SER A 54 -23.23 14.60 -3.63
N THR A 55 -24.49 14.68 -4.06
CA THR A 55 -25.08 13.61 -4.88
C THR A 55 -24.23 13.26 -6.12
N PRO A 56 -23.67 14.23 -6.87
CA PRO A 56 -22.71 13.94 -7.94
C PRO A 56 -21.43 13.25 -7.43
N GLY A 57 -20.85 13.73 -6.32
CA GLY A 57 -19.64 13.14 -5.73
C GLY A 57 -19.83 11.69 -5.26
N PHE A 58 -20.98 11.38 -4.65
CA PHE A 58 -21.35 10.03 -4.26
C PHE A 58 -21.42 9.08 -5.46
N ILE A 59 -22.09 9.49 -6.54
CA ILE A 59 -22.23 8.67 -7.75
C ILE A 59 -20.87 8.40 -8.39
N VAL A 60 -20.08 9.45 -8.60
CA VAL A 60 -18.76 9.35 -9.26
C VAL A 60 -17.83 8.44 -8.48
N GLU A 61 -17.68 8.65 -7.17
CA GLU A 61 -16.76 7.85 -6.36
C GLU A 61 -17.22 6.39 -6.22
N SER A 62 -18.53 6.17 -6.12
CA SER A 62 -19.08 4.81 -6.05
C SER A 62 -18.75 4.01 -7.31
N LEU A 63 -18.96 4.60 -8.49
CA LEU A 63 -18.68 3.92 -9.76
C LEU A 63 -17.18 3.72 -9.96
N ARG A 64 -16.35 4.71 -9.60
CA ARG A 64 -14.88 4.61 -9.66
C ARG A 64 -14.32 3.48 -8.79
N LEU A 65 -14.92 3.24 -7.61
CA LEU A 65 -14.57 2.11 -6.74
C LEU A 65 -15.09 0.79 -7.31
N ASN A 66 -16.38 0.70 -7.65
CA ASN A 66 -16.99 -0.55 -8.11
C ASN A 66 -16.38 -1.07 -9.42
N LEU A 67 -16.23 -0.22 -10.44
CA LEU A 67 -15.73 -0.63 -11.76
C LEU A 67 -14.30 -1.21 -11.67
N PHE A 68 -13.49 -0.69 -10.75
CA PHE A 68 -12.14 -1.18 -10.52
C PHE A 68 -12.15 -2.45 -9.65
N TRP A 69 -12.67 -2.36 -8.43
CA TRP A 69 -12.50 -3.42 -7.43
C TRP A 69 -13.34 -4.67 -7.72
N LEU A 70 -14.49 -4.56 -8.38
CA LEU A 70 -15.27 -5.75 -8.76
C LEU A 70 -14.48 -6.63 -9.73
N ARG A 71 -13.76 -6.01 -10.69
CA ARG A 71 -12.84 -6.73 -11.59
C ARG A 71 -11.71 -7.39 -10.82
N ILE A 72 -11.04 -6.63 -9.95
CA ILE A 72 -9.93 -7.13 -9.12
C ILE A 72 -10.39 -8.33 -8.27
N MET A 73 -11.56 -8.25 -7.63
CA MET A 73 -12.09 -9.35 -6.80
C MET A 73 -12.51 -10.58 -7.62
N SER A 74 -13.04 -10.40 -8.84
CA SER A 74 -13.28 -11.53 -9.76
C SER A 74 -11.97 -12.26 -10.11
N GLU A 75 -10.94 -11.50 -10.46
CA GLU A 75 -9.61 -12.02 -10.79
C GLU A 75 -8.95 -12.70 -9.57
N HIS A 76 -9.12 -12.16 -8.36
CA HIS A 76 -8.67 -12.83 -7.13
C HIS A 76 -9.29 -14.21 -6.93
N ALA A 77 -10.60 -14.32 -7.11
CA ALA A 77 -11.29 -15.60 -6.97
C ALA A 77 -10.75 -16.63 -7.97
N LEU A 78 -10.45 -16.20 -9.20
CA LEU A 78 -9.75 -17.02 -10.19
C LEU A 78 -8.34 -17.45 -9.72
N PHE A 79 -7.51 -16.51 -9.27
CA PHE A 79 -6.13 -16.81 -8.87
C PHE A 79 -6.08 -17.76 -7.67
N ILE A 80 -6.93 -17.57 -6.66
CA ILE A 80 -7.07 -18.51 -5.54
C ILE A 80 -7.40 -19.90 -6.06
N ARG A 81 -8.40 -20.01 -6.95
CA ARG A 81 -8.83 -21.29 -7.54
C ARG A 81 -7.70 -21.99 -8.30
N LEU A 82 -6.85 -21.24 -9.01
CA LEU A 82 -5.70 -21.79 -9.73
C LEU A 82 -4.59 -22.26 -8.77
N GLY A 83 -4.43 -21.62 -7.60
CA GLY A 83 -3.45 -22.01 -6.59
C GLY A 83 -3.90 -23.13 -5.65
N LEU A 84 -5.19 -23.49 -5.63
CA LEU A 84 -5.74 -24.58 -4.80
C LEU A 84 -5.45 -25.96 -5.41
N PRO A 85 -5.16 -27.00 -4.58
CA PRO A 85 -5.06 -28.40 -5.02
C PRO A 85 -6.32 -28.87 -5.73
N CYS A 86 -6.20 -29.84 -6.64
CA CYS A 86 -7.33 -30.38 -7.39
C CYS A 86 -8.36 -31.08 -6.49
N GLU A 87 -7.91 -31.62 -5.37
CA GLU A 87 -8.69 -32.35 -4.37
C GLU A 87 -9.61 -31.44 -3.54
N GLU A 88 -9.28 -30.14 -3.45
CA GLU A 88 -10.06 -29.13 -2.74
C GLU A 88 -11.31 -28.69 -3.52
N VAL A 89 -12.13 -29.66 -3.94
CA VAL A 89 -13.27 -29.47 -4.85
C VAL A 89 -14.24 -28.40 -4.33
N ALA A 90 -14.57 -28.44 -3.04
CA ALA A 90 -15.52 -27.50 -2.43
C ALA A 90 -15.01 -26.04 -2.50
N LEU A 91 -13.75 -25.80 -2.11
CA LEU A 91 -13.15 -24.46 -2.16
C LEU A 91 -13.00 -23.95 -3.60
N ARG A 92 -12.68 -24.86 -4.54
CA ARG A 92 -12.57 -24.51 -5.95
C ARG A 92 -13.91 -24.08 -6.56
N LEU A 93 -14.99 -24.81 -6.22
CA LEU A 93 -16.35 -24.48 -6.66
C LEU A 93 -16.82 -23.16 -6.06
N GLU A 94 -16.53 -22.92 -4.79
CA GLU A 94 -16.85 -21.65 -4.13
C GLU A 94 -16.10 -20.47 -4.77
N ALA A 95 -14.80 -20.61 -5.02
CA ALA A 95 -14.00 -19.61 -5.73
C ALA A 95 -14.55 -19.32 -7.14
N GLU A 96 -14.97 -20.37 -7.87
CA GLU A 96 -15.58 -20.20 -9.18
C GLU A 96 -16.93 -19.45 -9.11
N GLN A 97 -17.75 -19.73 -8.10
CA GLN A 97 -19.01 -19.02 -7.90
C GLN A 97 -18.77 -17.54 -7.57
N LEU A 98 -17.83 -17.24 -6.66
CA LEU A 98 -17.44 -15.87 -6.34
C LEU A 98 -16.93 -15.14 -7.58
N GLN A 99 -16.07 -15.78 -8.38
CA GLN A 99 -15.59 -15.22 -9.65
C GLN A 99 -16.75 -14.78 -10.55
N LYS A 100 -17.75 -15.65 -10.74
CA LYS A 100 -18.93 -15.39 -11.58
C LYS A 100 -19.80 -14.26 -11.03
N GLU A 101 -20.04 -14.23 -9.72
CA GLU A 101 -20.86 -13.16 -9.12
C GLU A 101 -20.18 -11.79 -9.21
N PHE A 102 -18.87 -11.71 -9.01
CA PHE A 102 -18.15 -10.44 -9.20
C PHE A 102 -18.16 -9.98 -10.66
N ALA A 103 -18.03 -10.91 -11.61
CA ALA A 103 -18.13 -10.58 -13.03
C ALA A 103 -19.53 -10.07 -13.40
N ARG A 104 -20.58 -10.75 -12.92
CA ARG A 104 -21.97 -10.30 -13.11
C ARG A 104 -22.21 -8.91 -12.54
N LEU A 105 -21.72 -8.64 -11.33
CA LEU A 105 -21.92 -7.34 -10.68
C LEU A 105 -21.10 -6.23 -11.35
N LEU A 106 -19.93 -6.56 -11.92
CA LEU A 106 -19.16 -5.63 -12.75
C LEU A 106 -19.91 -5.25 -14.03
N ASP A 107 -20.52 -6.22 -14.71
CA ASP A 107 -21.34 -5.96 -15.91
C ASP A 107 -22.53 -5.04 -15.57
N GLU A 108 -23.19 -5.27 -14.42
CA GLU A 108 -24.25 -4.38 -13.92
C GLU A 108 -23.72 -2.97 -13.60
N ALA A 109 -22.55 -2.85 -12.96
CA ALA A 109 -21.92 -1.56 -12.67
C ALA A 109 -21.60 -0.77 -13.95
N GLN A 110 -21.15 -1.45 -15.01
CA GLN A 110 -20.88 -0.84 -16.32
C GLN A 110 -22.16 -0.30 -16.97
N GLN A 111 -23.26 -1.07 -16.90
CA GLN A 111 -24.57 -0.62 -17.41
C GLN A 111 -25.09 0.60 -16.64
N ILE A 112 -25.00 0.58 -15.30
CA ILE A 112 -25.40 1.73 -14.46
C ILE A 112 -24.57 2.98 -14.79
N ALA A 113 -23.29 2.82 -15.12
CA ALA A 113 -22.40 3.93 -15.41
C ALA A 113 -22.80 4.75 -16.66
N GLU A 114 -23.59 4.18 -17.58
CA GLU A 114 -24.08 4.91 -18.78
C GLU A 114 -25.07 6.03 -18.43
N ASN A 115 -25.94 5.79 -17.44
CA ASN A 115 -26.92 6.78 -16.99
C ASN A 115 -27.25 6.59 -15.50
N PRO A 116 -26.32 6.98 -14.59
CA PRO A 116 -26.40 6.57 -13.20
C PRO A 116 -27.43 7.38 -12.41
N THR A 117 -28.33 6.68 -11.72
CA THR A 117 -29.15 7.30 -10.67
C THR A 117 -28.58 7.02 -9.28
N LYS A 118 -28.83 7.93 -8.33
CA LYS A 118 -28.38 7.75 -6.94
C LYS A 118 -28.89 6.46 -6.31
N ASN A 119 -30.13 6.06 -6.60
CA ASN A 119 -30.75 4.86 -6.01
C ASN A 119 -30.14 3.57 -6.56
N GLU A 120 -29.86 3.51 -7.86
CA GLU A 120 -29.19 2.36 -8.48
C GLU A 120 -27.77 2.19 -7.96
N VAL A 121 -27.01 3.29 -7.89
CA VAL A 121 -25.65 3.28 -7.36
C VAL A 121 -25.64 2.90 -5.87
N PHE A 122 -26.60 3.37 -5.08
CA PHE A 122 -26.73 2.98 -3.69
C PHE A 122 -27.04 1.47 -3.55
N ARG A 123 -27.92 0.91 -4.40
CA ARG A 123 -28.18 -0.54 -4.43
C ARG A 123 -26.94 -1.33 -4.82
N LEU A 124 -26.23 -0.89 -5.86
CA LEU A 124 -24.97 -1.48 -6.33
C LEU A 124 -23.93 -1.53 -5.19
N ASN A 125 -23.73 -0.42 -4.48
CA ASN A 125 -22.80 -0.37 -3.35
C ASN A 125 -23.16 -1.38 -2.26
N ARG A 126 -24.45 -1.49 -1.90
CA ARG A 126 -24.90 -2.45 -0.88
C ARG A 126 -24.65 -3.89 -1.30
N GLU A 127 -24.90 -4.21 -2.56
CA GLU A 127 -24.64 -5.54 -3.11
C GLU A 127 -23.15 -5.85 -3.16
N ALA A 128 -22.33 -4.90 -3.61
CA ALA A 128 -20.87 -5.01 -3.62
C ALA A 128 -20.29 -5.17 -2.21
N ILE A 129 -20.80 -4.46 -1.20
CA ILE A 129 -20.40 -4.63 0.20
C ILE A 129 -20.68 -6.06 0.69
N ASN A 130 -21.86 -6.60 0.38
CA ASN A 130 -22.24 -7.95 0.80
C ASN A 130 -21.36 -9.00 0.12
N LEU A 131 -21.17 -8.91 -1.20
CA LEU A 131 -20.34 -9.84 -1.96
C LEU A 131 -18.86 -9.74 -1.56
N THR A 132 -18.37 -8.53 -1.30
CA THR A 132 -17.00 -8.31 -0.79
C THR A 132 -16.82 -8.88 0.62
N THR A 133 -17.86 -8.83 1.47
CA THR A 133 -17.83 -9.49 2.78
C THR A 133 -17.70 -11.01 2.61
N ALA A 134 -18.48 -11.62 1.70
CA ALA A 134 -18.39 -13.05 1.43
C ALA A 134 -16.99 -13.50 0.96
N ILE A 135 -16.34 -12.74 0.07
CA ILE A 135 -14.96 -13.10 -0.35
C ILE A 135 -13.92 -12.83 0.74
N ILE A 136 -14.13 -11.88 1.65
CA ILE A 136 -13.27 -11.69 2.83
C ILE A 136 -13.34 -12.92 3.73
N ASP A 137 -14.54 -13.45 3.98
CA ASP A 137 -14.74 -14.65 4.77
C ASP A 137 -14.09 -15.87 4.10
N PHE A 138 -14.29 -16.03 2.79
CA PHE A 138 -13.64 -17.07 1.99
C PHE A 138 -12.11 -16.97 2.06
N LYS A 139 -11.52 -15.80 1.80
CA LYS A 139 -10.08 -15.56 1.87
C LYS A 139 -9.53 -15.83 3.28
N SER A 140 -10.28 -15.48 4.32
CA SER A 140 -9.89 -15.75 5.71
C SER A 140 -9.86 -17.23 6.02
N ARG A 141 -10.86 -17.99 5.56
CA ARG A 141 -10.88 -19.46 5.70
C ARG A 141 -9.74 -20.12 4.92
N VAL A 142 -9.51 -19.73 3.66
CA VAL A 142 -8.40 -20.25 2.87
C VAL A 142 -7.06 -19.95 3.55
N LEU A 143 -6.86 -18.73 4.05
CA LEU A 143 -5.64 -18.39 4.79
C LEU A 143 -5.47 -19.28 6.02
N GLN A 144 -6.53 -19.42 6.83
CA GLN A 144 -6.52 -20.26 8.03
C GLN A 144 -6.11 -21.71 7.70
N LEU A 145 -6.73 -22.30 6.68
CA LEU A 145 -6.44 -23.67 6.26
C LEU A 145 -4.98 -23.83 5.81
N ILE A 146 -4.40 -22.85 5.13
CA ILE A 146 -2.99 -22.88 4.71
C ILE A 146 -2.06 -22.75 5.94
N ILE A 147 -2.26 -21.76 6.81
CA ILE A 147 -1.36 -21.51 7.95
C ILE A 147 -1.47 -22.57 9.04
N CYS A 148 -2.64 -23.20 9.20
CA CYS A 148 -2.86 -24.33 10.10
C CYS A 148 -2.44 -25.67 9.48
N CYS A 149 -1.91 -25.65 8.25
CA CYS A 149 -1.44 -26.84 7.52
C CYS A 149 -2.55 -27.87 7.24
N ASP A 150 -3.81 -27.44 7.14
CA ASP A 150 -4.93 -28.29 6.68
C ASP A 150 -4.93 -28.43 5.15
N ILE A 151 -4.44 -27.41 4.43
CA ILE A 151 -4.10 -27.48 3.00
C ILE A 151 -2.58 -27.46 2.87
N VAL A 152 -1.98 -28.62 2.60
CA VAL A 152 -0.52 -28.81 2.60
C VAL A 152 0.10 -28.61 1.21
N THR A 153 -0.69 -28.75 0.15
CA THR A 153 -0.25 -28.63 -1.24
C THR A 153 -0.88 -27.39 -1.91
N GLY A 154 -0.30 -26.94 -3.02
CA GLY A 154 -0.81 -25.79 -3.79
C GLY A 154 0.23 -24.69 -4.00
N PHE A 155 -0.19 -23.61 -4.65
CA PHE A 155 0.67 -22.49 -5.05
C PHE A 155 0.23 -21.14 -4.45
N ASN A 156 -0.81 -21.14 -3.62
CA ASN A 156 -1.24 -19.95 -2.89
C ASN A 156 -0.27 -19.64 -1.74
N LEU A 157 0.53 -18.59 -1.88
CA LEU A 157 1.36 -18.09 -0.77
C LEU A 157 0.45 -17.51 0.34
N PRO A 158 0.70 -17.80 1.64
CA PRO A 158 -0.08 -17.20 2.72
C PRO A 158 -0.10 -15.67 2.67
N LEU A 159 1.05 -15.05 2.35
CA LEU A 159 1.15 -13.60 2.18
C LEU A 159 0.28 -13.08 1.02
N LEU A 160 0.16 -13.85 -0.07
CA LEU A 160 -0.72 -13.49 -1.19
C LEU A 160 -2.18 -13.51 -0.75
N ILE A 161 -2.62 -14.53 -0.01
CA ILE A 161 -4.02 -14.61 0.47
C ILE A 161 -4.33 -13.48 1.46
N ASP A 162 -3.40 -13.17 2.38
CA ASP A 162 -3.54 -12.01 3.26
C ASP A 162 -3.58 -10.68 2.49
N HIS A 163 -2.72 -10.51 1.49
CA HIS A 163 -2.66 -9.33 0.63
C HIS A 163 -3.98 -9.07 -0.07
N ILE A 164 -4.50 -10.04 -0.82
CA ILE A 164 -5.77 -9.86 -1.55
C ILE A 164 -6.96 -9.73 -0.58
N ARG A 165 -6.85 -10.23 0.66
CA ARG A 165 -7.85 -10.00 1.71
C ARG A 165 -7.83 -8.55 2.19
N ARG A 166 -6.65 -7.95 2.38
CA ARG A 166 -6.52 -6.52 2.74
C ARG A 166 -7.13 -5.61 1.68
N GLU A 167 -6.97 -5.92 0.41
CA GLU A 167 -7.59 -5.17 -0.69
C GLU A 167 -9.12 -5.28 -0.67
N ALA A 168 -9.66 -6.47 -0.39
CA ALA A 168 -11.09 -6.65 -0.22
C ALA A 168 -11.63 -5.85 0.98
N ILE A 169 -10.90 -5.85 2.10
CA ILE A 169 -11.23 -5.05 3.28
C ILE A 169 -11.21 -3.56 2.95
N PHE A 170 -10.19 -3.08 2.22
CA PHE A 170 -10.09 -1.70 1.76
C PHE A 170 -11.31 -1.32 0.92
N PHE A 171 -11.62 -2.11 -0.12
CA PHE A 171 -12.80 -1.87 -0.98
C PHE A 171 -14.11 -1.81 -0.18
N ARG A 172 -14.33 -2.78 0.72
CA ARG A 172 -15.51 -2.81 1.59
C ARG A 172 -15.59 -1.57 2.49
N ALA A 173 -14.48 -1.20 3.13
CA ALA A 173 -14.42 -0.05 4.02
C ALA A 173 -14.70 1.26 3.28
N SER A 174 -14.13 1.44 2.08
CA SER A 174 -14.38 2.62 1.22
C SER A 174 -15.86 2.74 0.84
N LEU A 175 -16.51 1.63 0.42
CA LEU A 175 -17.93 1.66 0.09
C LEU A 175 -18.83 1.91 1.31
N VAL A 176 -18.53 1.31 2.47
CA VAL A 176 -19.28 1.56 3.71
C VAL A 176 -19.18 3.03 4.11
N ARG A 177 -17.96 3.59 4.11
CA ARG A 177 -17.74 5.02 4.38
C ARG A 177 -18.58 5.90 3.45
N LEU A 178 -18.60 5.56 2.16
CA LEU A 178 -19.33 6.31 1.14
C LEU A 178 -20.86 6.21 1.33
N GLN A 179 -21.39 5.02 1.64
CA GLN A 179 -22.83 4.83 1.88
C GLN A 179 -23.32 5.57 3.12
N GLU A 180 -22.55 5.52 4.21
CA GLU A 180 -22.91 6.17 5.47
C GLU A 180 -22.63 7.69 5.44
N GLY A 181 -21.93 8.16 4.41
CA GLY A 181 -21.53 9.56 4.25
C GLY A 181 -20.48 9.98 5.28
N LEU A 182 -19.63 9.04 5.69
CA LEU A 182 -18.50 9.28 6.60
C LEU A 182 -17.37 9.97 5.84
N THR A 183 -16.98 11.14 6.33
CA THR A 183 -15.88 11.94 5.76
C THR A 183 -14.62 11.73 6.58
N VAL A 184 -13.46 11.71 5.91
CA VAL A 184 -12.14 11.69 6.55
C VAL A 184 -11.37 12.93 6.10
N GLY A 185 -10.53 13.49 6.98
CA GLY A 185 -9.70 14.64 6.64
C GLY A 185 -8.69 14.27 5.54
N SER A 186 -8.34 15.21 4.66
CA SER A 186 -7.49 14.92 3.50
C SER A 186 -6.08 14.43 3.88
N VAL A 187 -5.52 14.92 4.99
CA VAL A 187 -4.23 14.46 5.52
C VAL A 187 -4.31 13.00 5.97
N GLU A 188 -5.32 12.65 6.77
CA GLU A 188 -5.53 11.28 7.22
C GLU A 188 -5.80 10.33 6.05
N GLU A 189 -6.67 10.74 5.12
CA GLU A 189 -7.02 9.94 3.95
C GLU A 189 -5.83 9.69 3.02
N LEU A 190 -4.96 10.69 2.82
CA LEU A 190 -3.71 10.52 2.09
C LEU A 190 -2.79 9.53 2.79
N ILE A 191 -2.52 9.69 4.08
CA ILE A 191 -1.58 8.83 4.81
C ILE A 191 -2.08 7.39 4.87
N GLN A 192 -3.38 7.18 5.13
CA GLN A 192 -3.99 5.84 5.10
C GLN A 192 -3.88 5.22 3.71
N SER A 193 -4.12 6.00 2.65
CA SER A 193 -3.96 5.55 1.26
C SER A 193 -2.51 5.20 0.93
N GLN A 194 -1.54 5.99 1.39
CA GLN A 194 -0.11 5.69 1.24
C GLN A 194 0.27 4.40 1.96
N LEU A 195 -0.14 4.22 3.22
CA LEU A 195 0.15 2.99 3.97
C LEU A 195 -0.41 1.74 3.29
N PHE A 196 -1.63 1.84 2.77
CA PHE A 196 -2.26 0.79 2.00
C PHE A 196 -1.44 0.49 0.72
N TRP A 197 -1.32 1.46 -0.18
CA TRP A 197 -0.71 1.25 -1.50
C TRP A 197 0.77 0.89 -1.43
N LEU A 198 1.55 1.50 -0.52
CA LEU A 198 2.97 1.17 -0.36
C LEU A 198 3.17 -0.28 0.10
N ARG A 199 2.30 -0.79 0.98
CA ARG A 199 2.33 -2.21 1.37
C ARG A 199 1.95 -3.12 0.20
N ILE A 200 0.92 -2.77 -0.56
CA ILE A 200 0.51 -3.50 -1.76
C ILE A 200 1.65 -3.54 -2.80
N MET A 201 2.34 -2.43 -3.04
CA MET A 201 3.49 -2.38 -3.96
C MET A 201 4.71 -3.17 -3.47
N ALA A 202 4.98 -3.17 -2.17
CA ALA A 202 6.02 -4.00 -1.56
C ALA A 202 5.72 -5.50 -1.78
N ASP A 203 4.49 -5.92 -1.51
CA ASP A 203 4.04 -7.30 -1.69
C ASP A 203 4.10 -7.73 -3.16
N HIS A 204 3.66 -6.87 -4.09
CA HIS A 204 3.76 -7.14 -5.52
C HIS A 204 5.18 -7.37 -5.99
N SER A 205 6.13 -6.57 -5.52
CA SER A 205 7.54 -6.73 -5.85
C SER A 205 8.07 -8.09 -5.37
N LYS A 206 7.61 -8.54 -4.20
CA LYS A 206 7.88 -9.89 -3.66
C LYS A 206 7.21 -10.99 -4.50
N PHE A 207 5.97 -10.83 -4.92
CA PHE A 207 5.33 -11.85 -5.76
C PHE A 207 6.02 -11.98 -7.11
N ILE A 208 6.37 -10.86 -7.75
CA ILE A 208 7.11 -10.88 -9.03
C ILE A 208 8.45 -11.60 -8.84
N LEU A 209 9.24 -11.25 -7.81
CA LEU A 209 10.55 -11.87 -7.61
C LEU A 209 10.46 -13.38 -7.32
N HIS A 210 9.43 -13.84 -6.61
CA HIS A 210 9.25 -15.25 -6.25
C HIS A 210 8.62 -16.10 -7.37
N LEU A 211 7.89 -15.48 -8.31
CA LEU A 211 7.23 -16.18 -9.41
C LEU A 211 8.03 -16.13 -10.73
N LEU A 212 9.09 -15.33 -10.80
CA LEU A 212 10.10 -15.39 -11.86
C LEU A 212 10.93 -16.68 -11.75
N ASP A 213 11.34 -17.24 -12.89
CA ASP A 213 12.28 -18.36 -12.88
C ASP A 213 13.62 -17.91 -12.30
N PRO A 214 14.27 -18.69 -11.40
CA PRO A 214 15.56 -18.32 -10.80
C PRO A 214 16.70 -18.03 -11.80
N SER A 215 16.58 -18.44 -13.06
CA SER A 215 17.53 -18.08 -14.12
C SER A 215 17.41 -16.63 -14.60
N GLU A 216 16.27 -15.95 -14.38
CA GLU A 216 16.03 -14.52 -14.68
C GLU A 216 16.68 -13.60 -13.64
N ARG A 217 17.96 -13.86 -13.31
CA ARG A 217 18.70 -13.27 -12.19
C ARG A 217 18.67 -11.74 -12.17
N ARG A 218 18.76 -11.12 -13.35
CA ARG A 218 18.72 -9.66 -13.48
C ARG A 218 17.35 -9.11 -13.12
N PHE A 219 16.29 -9.73 -13.61
CA PHE A 219 14.93 -9.28 -13.39
C PHE A 219 14.49 -9.47 -11.93
N ILE A 220 14.92 -10.58 -11.31
CA ILE A 220 14.81 -10.82 -9.87
C ILE A 220 15.53 -9.74 -9.05
N GLY A 221 16.73 -9.33 -9.47
CA GLY A 221 17.49 -8.26 -8.81
C GLY A 221 16.72 -6.95 -8.73
N ILE A 222 16.09 -6.54 -9.83
CA ILE A 222 15.29 -5.30 -9.89
C ILE A 222 14.00 -5.42 -9.08
N ALA A 223 13.30 -6.55 -9.15
CA ALA A 223 12.12 -6.77 -8.31
C ALA A 223 12.45 -6.74 -6.81
N ARG A 224 13.65 -7.19 -6.41
CA ARG A 224 14.14 -7.09 -5.03
C ARG A 224 14.41 -5.64 -4.63
N GLU A 225 15.05 -4.84 -5.48
CA GLU A 225 15.29 -3.42 -5.22
C GLU A 225 13.97 -2.66 -4.98
N PHE A 226 12.94 -2.93 -5.79
CA PHE A 226 11.60 -2.38 -5.53
C PHE A 226 11.00 -2.88 -4.21
N SER A 227 11.11 -4.18 -3.90
CA SER A 227 10.63 -4.71 -2.62
C SER A 227 11.23 -3.97 -1.43
N ASP A 228 12.55 -3.80 -1.42
CA ASP A 228 13.27 -3.12 -0.34
C ASP A 228 12.88 -1.63 -0.26
N LEU A 229 12.78 -0.96 -1.41
CA LEU A 229 12.34 0.44 -1.49
C LEU A 229 10.94 0.65 -0.89
N PHE A 230 9.96 -0.16 -1.28
CA PHE A 230 8.59 0.00 -0.80
C PHE A 230 8.43 -0.40 0.68
N ASP A 231 9.24 -1.32 1.20
CA ASP A 231 9.28 -1.58 2.65
C ASP A 231 9.75 -0.33 3.42
N GLN A 232 10.77 0.37 2.91
CA GLN A 232 11.28 1.61 3.52
C GLN A 232 10.28 2.76 3.42
N LEU A 233 9.69 2.99 2.24
CA LEU A 233 8.64 4.01 2.07
C LEU A 233 7.46 3.76 3.00
N ARG A 234 7.05 2.48 3.16
CA ARG A 234 5.95 2.13 4.08
C ARG A 234 6.30 2.43 5.55
N LEU A 235 7.54 2.24 5.97
CA LEU A 235 7.98 2.61 7.31
C LEU A 235 7.92 4.13 7.51
N HIS A 236 8.39 4.92 6.53
CA HIS A 236 8.27 6.38 6.57
C HIS A 236 6.81 6.86 6.65
N ALA A 237 5.91 6.25 5.86
CA ALA A 237 4.48 6.57 5.92
C ALA A 237 3.87 6.29 7.31
N ARG A 238 4.33 5.24 7.99
CA ARG A 238 3.86 4.88 9.34
C ARG A 238 4.34 5.88 10.39
N ASP A 239 5.55 6.39 10.24
CA ASP A 239 6.08 7.45 11.08
C ASP A 239 5.25 8.73 10.91
N PHE A 240 4.90 9.09 9.66
CA PHE A 240 4.00 10.22 9.40
C PHE A 240 2.59 10.01 9.98
N GLU A 241 2.00 8.81 9.86
CA GLU A 241 0.71 8.51 10.49
C GLU A 241 0.76 8.78 12.00
N SER A 242 1.79 8.26 12.66
CA SER A 242 1.95 8.40 14.10
C SER A 242 2.20 9.85 14.54
N MET A 243 2.86 10.67 13.70
CA MET A 243 3.18 12.07 14.01
C MET A 243 2.05 13.04 13.65
N LEU A 244 1.32 12.78 12.56
CA LEU A 244 0.42 13.75 11.91
C LEU A 244 -1.06 13.40 12.07
N VAL A 245 -1.38 12.20 12.53
CA VAL A 245 -2.77 11.73 12.70
C VAL A 245 -2.95 11.13 14.11
N PRO A 246 -2.95 11.94 15.18
CA PRO A 246 -2.97 11.42 16.55
C PRO A 246 -4.13 10.47 16.88
N GLN A 247 -5.29 10.64 16.21
CA GLN A 247 -6.47 9.79 16.40
C GLN A 247 -6.22 8.32 16.02
N THR A 248 -5.32 8.03 15.08
CA THR A 248 -5.00 6.64 14.70
C THR A 248 -4.16 5.95 15.77
N PHE A 249 -3.35 6.71 16.53
CA PHE A 249 -2.52 6.16 17.59
C PHE A 249 -3.34 5.60 18.75
N GLU A 250 -4.40 6.29 19.18
CA GLU A 250 -5.32 5.77 20.20
C GLU A 250 -5.94 4.43 19.81
N ASN A 251 -6.29 4.28 18.52
CA ASN A 251 -6.82 3.02 18.00
C ASN A 251 -5.79 1.88 18.07
N SER A 252 -4.48 2.19 18.02
CA SER A 252 -3.40 1.19 18.08
C SER A 252 -3.04 0.72 19.50
N LEU A 253 -3.50 1.43 20.53
CA LEU A 253 -3.28 1.09 21.95
C LEU A 253 -4.34 0.16 22.51
N LEU A 254 -5.36 -0.19 21.73
CA LEU A 254 -6.41 -1.11 22.12
C LEU A 254 -5.96 -2.54 21.90
N ASP A 255 -6.22 -3.39 22.89
CA ASP A 255 -5.94 -4.82 22.79
C ASP A 255 -6.99 -5.47 21.86
N ASP A 256 -6.53 -5.96 20.70
CA ASP A 256 -7.37 -6.62 19.69
C ASP A 256 -7.93 -7.99 20.16
N THR A 257 -7.62 -8.43 21.39
CA THR A 257 -7.98 -9.76 21.91
C THR A 257 -9.34 -9.86 22.60
N ASP A 258 -10.07 -8.75 22.79
CA ASP A 258 -11.37 -8.78 23.47
C ASP A 258 -12.54 -8.71 22.47
N PRO A 259 -13.24 -9.84 22.21
CA PRO A 259 -14.34 -9.93 21.24
C PRO A 259 -15.60 -9.15 21.66
N VAL A 260 -15.60 -8.52 22.85
CA VAL A 260 -16.71 -7.72 23.38
C VAL A 260 -16.27 -6.29 23.70
N VAL A 261 -15.23 -5.75 23.07
CA VAL A 261 -15.01 -4.29 23.12
C VAL A 261 -15.93 -3.65 22.09
N LEU A 262 -17.14 -3.29 22.55
CA LEU A 262 -17.84 -2.11 22.06
C LEU A 262 -16.83 -0.97 22.12
N ARG A 263 -16.09 -0.68 21.03
CA ARG A 263 -15.16 0.45 20.99
C ARG A 263 -15.94 1.67 21.45
N PRO A 264 -15.59 2.31 22.59
CA PRO A 264 -16.20 3.57 22.95
C PRO A 264 -16.31 4.49 21.74
N GLY A 265 -17.47 5.11 21.52
CA GLY A 265 -17.66 6.08 20.44
C GLY A 265 -16.85 7.38 20.59
N VAL A 266 -15.94 7.42 21.58
CA VAL A 266 -15.11 8.57 21.98
C VAL A 266 -13.66 8.47 21.48
N PHE A 267 -13.27 7.44 20.72
CA PHE A 267 -11.89 7.34 20.21
C PHE A 267 -11.61 8.43 19.18
N GLY A 268 -10.50 9.16 19.39
CA GLY A 268 -10.20 10.38 18.63
C GLY A 268 -11.01 11.60 19.05
N GLU A 269 -12.02 11.48 19.93
CA GLU A 269 -12.82 12.61 20.38
C GLU A 269 -12.00 13.51 21.32
N GLY A 270 -11.82 14.78 20.94
CA GLY A 270 -11.02 15.74 21.70
C GLY A 270 -9.51 15.69 21.41
N LEU A 271 -9.05 14.78 20.56
CA LEU A 271 -7.66 14.78 20.09
C LEU A 271 -7.41 15.83 18.98
N PRO A 272 -6.18 16.33 18.83
CA PRO A 272 -5.84 17.31 17.81
C PRO A 272 -6.08 16.80 16.39
N GLU A 273 -6.75 17.60 15.56
CA GLU A 273 -6.99 17.29 14.15
C GLU A 273 -5.70 17.02 13.36
N PRO A 274 -5.74 16.15 12.33
CA PRO A 274 -4.60 15.91 11.46
C PRO A 274 -4.09 17.19 10.78
N PHE A 275 -2.78 17.32 10.62
CA PHE A 275 -2.14 18.52 10.03
C PHE A 275 -1.06 18.16 9.02
N SER A 276 -0.86 19.02 8.01
CA SER A 276 0.17 18.84 6.98
C SER A 276 1.47 19.55 7.34
N ILE A 277 2.59 19.01 6.86
CA ILE A 277 3.93 19.59 6.96
C ILE A 277 4.64 19.45 5.61
N GLY A 278 5.57 20.34 5.28
CA GLY A 278 6.21 20.33 3.95
C GLY A 278 7.03 19.07 3.65
N SER A 279 7.45 18.30 4.67
CA SER A 279 8.07 17.00 4.44
C SER A 279 7.09 15.90 4.04
N LEU A 280 5.80 16.02 4.37
CA LEU A 280 4.75 15.11 3.91
C LEU A 280 4.52 15.30 2.41
N ASP A 281 4.46 16.54 1.93
CA ASP A 281 4.32 16.85 0.51
C ASP A 281 5.45 16.22 -0.31
N ARG A 282 6.72 16.50 0.08
CA ARG A 282 7.90 15.91 -0.58
C ARG A 282 7.90 14.38 -0.53
N PHE A 283 7.51 13.78 0.60
CA PHE A 283 7.44 12.32 0.72
C PHE A 283 6.34 11.73 -0.19
N THR A 284 5.22 12.42 -0.32
CA THR A 284 4.11 12.01 -1.19
C THR A 284 4.56 12.03 -2.66
N GLU A 285 5.26 13.08 -3.09
CA GLU A 285 5.87 13.14 -4.43
C GLU A 285 6.84 11.96 -4.67
N GLU A 286 7.69 11.63 -3.68
CA GLU A 286 8.61 10.49 -3.75
C GLU A 286 7.87 9.15 -3.87
N ALA A 287 6.83 8.94 -3.07
CA ALA A 287 6.00 7.74 -3.09
C ALA A 287 5.27 7.57 -4.44
N ILE A 288 4.73 8.66 -4.99
CA ILE A 288 4.08 8.67 -6.32
C ILE A 288 5.10 8.33 -7.40
N ALA A 289 6.28 8.94 -7.39
CA ALA A 289 7.34 8.69 -8.36
C ALA A 289 7.80 7.21 -8.32
N ALA A 290 8.08 6.67 -7.12
CA ALA A 290 8.45 5.26 -6.95
C ALA A 290 7.36 4.30 -7.44
N THR A 291 6.08 4.63 -7.18
CA THR A 291 4.93 3.85 -7.66
C THR A 291 4.81 3.88 -9.18
N ALA A 292 5.07 5.03 -9.81
CA ALA A 292 5.10 5.16 -11.27
C ALA A 292 6.25 4.34 -11.90
N GLU A 293 7.43 4.31 -11.28
CA GLU A 293 8.55 3.47 -11.73
C GLU A 293 8.21 1.97 -11.64
N LEU A 294 7.59 1.54 -10.53
CA LEU A 294 7.15 0.14 -10.40
C LEU A 294 6.03 -0.20 -11.38
N ARG A 295 5.10 0.73 -11.65
CA ARG A 295 4.08 0.58 -12.69
C ARG A 295 4.72 0.31 -14.06
N ASP A 296 5.74 1.09 -14.44
CA ASP A 296 6.42 0.93 -15.74
C ASP A 296 7.22 -0.37 -15.81
N PHE A 297 7.81 -0.79 -14.69
CA PHE A 297 8.41 -2.12 -14.57
C PHE A 297 7.38 -3.24 -14.74
N LYS A 298 6.21 -3.14 -14.09
CA LYS A 298 5.11 -4.10 -14.22
C LYS A 298 4.56 -4.16 -15.64
N GLN A 299 4.46 -3.02 -16.33
CA GLN A 299 4.10 -2.98 -17.74
C GLN A 299 5.11 -3.75 -18.60
N THR A 300 6.40 -3.49 -18.38
CA THR A 300 7.48 -4.19 -19.10
C THR A 300 7.42 -5.70 -18.84
N ALA A 301 7.21 -6.10 -17.58
CA ALA A 301 7.04 -7.51 -17.22
C ALA A 301 5.86 -8.15 -17.95
N ARG A 302 4.69 -7.50 -17.96
CA ARG A 302 3.50 -7.94 -18.69
C ARG A 302 3.80 -8.18 -20.18
N GLU A 303 4.40 -7.20 -20.85
CA GLU A 303 4.74 -7.28 -22.27
C GLU A 303 5.72 -8.43 -22.57
N LEU A 304 6.71 -8.67 -21.70
CA LEU A 304 7.65 -9.77 -21.85
C LEU A 304 6.98 -11.13 -21.63
N ILE A 305 6.10 -11.25 -20.63
CA ILE A 305 5.32 -12.47 -20.34
C ILE A 305 4.41 -12.81 -21.53
N GLU A 306 3.65 -11.84 -22.04
CA GLU A 306 2.77 -12.01 -23.20
C GLU A 306 3.50 -12.46 -24.46
N ARG A 307 4.76 -12.01 -24.63
CA ARG A 307 5.60 -12.36 -25.78
C ARG A 307 6.46 -13.61 -25.55
N CYS A 308 6.30 -14.30 -24.42
CA CYS A 308 7.15 -15.44 -24.02
C CYS A 308 8.65 -15.11 -24.02
N ARG A 309 9.03 -13.90 -23.58
CA ARG A 309 10.42 -13.39 -23.54
C ARG A 309 11.03 -13.33 -22.14
N VAL A 310 10.34 -13.88 -21.15
CA VAL A 310 10.82 -14.03 -19.77
C VAL A 310 10.29 -15.34 -19.20
N LEU A 311 11.15 -16.07 -18.49
CA LEU A 311 10.78 -17.31 -17.83
C LEU A 311 10.13 -17.01 -16.47
N SER A 312 8.89 -17.48 -16.28
CA SER A 312 8.15 -17.30 -15.04
C SER A 312 6.97 -18.26 -14.96
N ILE A 313 6.36 -18.37 -13.78
CA ILE A 313 5.04 -18.96 -13.58
C ILE A 313 3.95 -17.88 -13.44
N ILE A 314 4.25 -16.64 -13.84
CA ILE A 314 3.32 -15.52 -13.81
C ILE A 314 2.44 -15.58 -15.06
N SER A 315 1.11 -15.66 -14.88
CA SER A 315 0.19 -15.57 -16.02
C SER A 315 0.12 -14.14 -16.57
N PRO A 316 -0.14 -13.94 -17.88
CA PRO A 316 -0.36 -12.60 -18.44
C PRO A 316 -1.43 -11.79 -17.68
N LEU A 317 -2.51 -12.46 -17.26
CA LEU A 317 -3.58 -11.82 -16.49
C LEU A 317 -3.11 -11.36 -15.10
N LEU A 318 -2.28 -12.15 -14.40
CA LEU A 318 -1.71 -11.73 -13.12
C LEU A 318 -0.76 -10.54 -13.29
N ALA A 319 0.05 -10.52 -14.36
CA ALA A 319 0.92 -9.38 -14.65
C ALA A 319 0.12 -8.10 -14.96
N ASP A 320 -0.99 -8.22 -15.71
CA ASP A 320 -1.90 -7.11 -15.99
C ASP A 320 -2.64 -6.62 -14.73
N HIS A 321 -3.05 -7.54 -13.87
CA HIS A 321 -3.74 -7.26 -12.62
C HIS A 321 -2.92 -6.34 -11.71
N VAL A 322 -1.70 -6.76 -11.37
CA VAL A 322 -0.83 -5.96 -10.48
C VAL A 322 -0.38 -4.66 -11.14
N PHE A 323 -0.35 -4.60 -12.49
CA PHE A 323 -0.11 -3.37 -13.24
C PHE A 323 -1.27 -2.38 -13.06
N ARG A 324 -2.53 -2.81 -13.23
CA ARG A 324 -3.71 -1.95 -13.03
C ARG A 324 -3.80 -1.39 -11.61
N GLU A 325 -3.39 -2.16 -10.61
CA GLU A 325 -3.32 -1.67 -9.23
C GLU A 325 -2.23 -0.61 -9.04
N ALA A 326 -1.09 -0.74 -9.72
CA ALA A 326 -0.06 0.30 -9.69
C ALA A 326 -0.53 1.59 -10.40
N VAL A 327 -1.27 1.46 -11.52
CA VAL A 327 -1.91 2.60 -12.18
C VAL A 327 -2.88 3.30 -11.22
N ARG A 328 -3.77 2.53 -10.59
CA ARG A 328 -4.75 3.04 -9.63
C ARG A 328 -4.11 3.71 -8.42
N ALA A 329 -3.01 3.14 -7.90
CA ALA A 329 -2.27 3.73 -6.79
C ALA A 329 -1.69 5.11 -7.15
N VAL A 330 -1.11 5.26 -8.35
CA VAL A 330 -0.61 6.56 -8.83
C VAL A 330 -1.75 7.58 -8.92
N GLU A 331 -2.90 7.19 -9.47
CA GLU A 331 -4.08 8.06 -9.60
C GLU A 331 -4.62 8.50 -8.23
N ASP A 332 -4.84 7.55 -7.32
CA ASP A 332 -5.37 7.81 -5.98
C ASP A 332 -4.45 8.76 -5.20
N LEU A 333 -3.14 8.48 -5.18
CA LEU A 333 -2.17 9.29 -4.45
C LEU A 333 -2.03 10.69 -5.05
N THR A 334 -2.00 10.81 -6.38
CA THR A 334 -1.94 12.12 -7.07
C THR A 334 -3.20 12.95 -6.81
N MET A 335 -4.36 12.31 -6.77
CA MET A 335 -5.61 13.00 -6.44
C MET A 335 -5.60 13.53 -5.00
N LEU A 336 -5.17 12.70 -4.04
CA LEU A 336 -5.15 13.04 -2.62
C LEU A 336 -4.09 14.08 -2.27
N GLU A 337 -2.91 14.03 -2.91
CA GLU A 337 -1.87 15.05 -2.78
C GLU A 337 -2.41 16.45 -3.07
N ARG A 338 -3.21 16.61 -4.14
CA ARG A 338 -3.82 17.90 -4.52
C ARG A 338 -4.85 18.42 -3.51
N LEU A 339 -5.31 17.56 -2.61
CA LEU A 339 -6.29 17.90 -1.57
C LEU A 339 -5.63 18.22 -0.22
N LEU A 340 -4.30 18.14 -0.14
CA LEU A 340 -3.60 18.50 1.08
C LEU A 340 -3.80 19.98 1.42
N PRO A 341 -4.06 20.31 2.70
CA PRO A 341 -3.99 21.69 3.15
C PRO A 341 -2.53 22.18 3.07
N PRO A 342 -2.32 23.51 3.02
CA PRO A 342 -0.97 24.05 3.07
C PRO A 342 -0.24 23.56 4.34
N PRO A 343 1.07 23.31 4.26
CA PRO A 343 1.88 22.96 5.42
C PRO A 343 1.69 23.94 6.57
N CYS A 344 1.76 23.44 7.81
CA CYS A 344 1.78 24.32 8.96
C CYS A 344 3.03 25.22 8.90
N GLU A 345 2.81 26.53 9.01
CA GLU A 345 3.87 27.54 9.00
C GLU A 345 4.16 28.01 10.43
N PHE A 346 5.45 28.13 10.77
CA PHE A 346 5.86 28.84 11.97
C PHE A 346 5.70 30.35 11.75
N LYS A 347 4.73 30.99 12.42
CA LYS A 347 4.59 32.46 12.37
C LYS A 347 5.51 33.10 13.41
N PRO A 348 6.38 34.05 13.03
CA PRO A 348 7.29 34.71 13.97
C PRO A 348 6.59 35.38 15.17
N ASP A 349 5.34 35.82 15.03
CA ASP A 349 4.58 36.41 16.13
C ASP A 349 4.09 35.41 17.19
N ASP A 350 4.09 34.09 16.90
CA ASP A 350 3.76 33.06 17.90
C ASP A 350 4.89 32.87 18.92
N GLN A 351 6.11 33.30 18.59
CA GLN A 351 7.27 33.31 19.49
C GLN A 351 7.06 34.25 20.70
N LYS A 352 6.33 35.37 20.51
CA LYS A 352 6.02 36.30 21.61
C LYS A 352 5.02 35.76 22.62
N LYS A 353 4.23 34.75 22.25
CA LYS A 353 3.29 34.07 23.17
C LYS A 353 3.99 33.01 24.01
N LEU A 354 4.96 32.28 23.45
CA LEU A 354 5.74 31.27 24.17
C LEU A 354 6.72 31.88 25.20
N HIS A 355 7.23 33.09 24.98
CA HIS A 355 8.06 33.79 25.97
C HIS A 355 7.29 34.29 27.21
N GLY A 356 5.97 34.11 27.25
CA GLY A 356 5.14 34.36 28.45
C GLY A 356 4.97 33.11 29.34
N ASP A 357 5.40 31.93 28.90
CA ASP A 357 5.29 30.70 29.70
C ASP A 357 6.46 30.57 30.69
N PRO A 358 6.19 30.29 31.99
CA PRO A 358 7.19 30.27 33.05
C PRO A 358 8.25 29.15 32.92
N CYS A 359 8.11 28.27 31.91
CA CYS A 359 9.08 27.22 31.64
C CYS A 359 10.33 27.71 30.88
N TYR A 360 10.33 28.92 30.30
CA TYR A 360 11.45 29.40 29.47
C TYR A 360 12.34 30.47 30.13
N THR A 361 12.01 30.93 31.34
CA THR A 361 12.78 31.97 32.06
C THR A 361 13.62 31.46 33.22
N ARG A 362 13.88 30.16 33.30
CA ARG A 362 14.86 29.64 34.27
C ARG A 362 16.21 29.50 33.59
N GLU A 363 16.92 30.62 33.46
CA GLU A 363 18.38 30.58 33.58
C GLU A 363 18.64 29.81 34.88
N GLN A 364 19.16 28.59 34.75
CA GLN A 364 19.59 27.81 35.90
C GLN A 364 20.77 28.55 36.53
N GLU A 365 20.49 29.44 37.48
CA GLU A 365 21.46 29.84 38.48
C GLU A 365 21.91 28.57 39.22
N PHE A 366 23.04 28.01 38.78
CA PHE A 366 23.74 27.03 39.58
C PHE A 366 24.16 27.71 40.89
N PRO A 367 23.76 27.20 42.07
CA PRO A 367 24.23 27.76 43.32
C PRO A 367 25.76 27.65 43.34
N ALA A 368 26.40 28.80 43.53
CA ALA A 368 27.85 28.90 43.67
C ALA A 368 28.29 28.11 44.91
N GLY A 369 28.86 26.93 44.67
CA GLY A 369 29.60 26.20 45.69
C GLY A 369 29.17 24.77 45.92
N GLU A 370 29.37 23.91 44.92
CA GLU A 370 29.71 22.51 45.17
C GLU A 370 30.39 21.95 43.90
N LYS A 371 31.72 21.78 43.97
CA LYS A 371 32.49 21.12 42.90
C LYS A 371 32.27 19.60 43.01
N PRO A 372 31.73 18.90 42.00
CA PRO A 372 31.72 17.45 42.00
C PRO A 372 33.14 16.95 41.65
N SER A 373 33.64 15.99 42.44
CA SER A 373 34.93 15.34 42.19
C SER A 373 34.87 14.41 40.96
N PRO A 374 35.94 14.30 40.15
CA PRO A 374 35.90 13.50 38.94
C PRO A 374 36.30 12.05 39.23
N LYS A 375 35.34 11.14 39.35
CA LYS A 375 35.58 9.71 39.15
C LYS A 375 34.40 9.06 38.45
N GLY A 376 34.67 8.47 37.28
CA GLY A 376 33.80 7.45 36.69
C GLY A 376 33.35 7.65 35.25
N PHE A 377 34.21 8.12 34.33
CA PHE A 377 33.98 7.88 32.90
C PHE A 377 34.57 6.52 32.54
N LEU A 378 33.71 5.52 32.31
CA LEU A 378 34.09 4.30 31.58
C LEU A 378 33.78 4.51 30.10
N ASN A 379 34.84 4.49 29.31
CA ASN A 379 34.89 4.65 27.87
C ASN A 379 34.94 3.26 27.23
N PRO A 380 34.10 2.88 26.26
CA PRO A 380 34.24 1.59 25.59
C PRO A 380 35.13 1.75 24.36
N SER A 381 36.37 1.26 24.44
CA SER A 381 37.15 0.93 23.25
C SER A 381 38.12 -0.23 23.49
N ALA A 382 38.02 -1.18 22.55
CA ALA A 382 39.04 -2.09 22.04
C ALA A 382 39.26 -3.47 22.72
N LYS A 383 38.94 -4.49 21.90
CA LYS A 383 39.73 -5.68 21.55
C LYS A 383 39.88 -6.83 22.58
N GLY A 384 39.11 -7.90 22.33
CA GLY A 384 39.63 -9.18 21.81
C GLY A 384 40.21 -10.20 22.80
N ALA A 385 39.55 -11.35 22.92
CA ALA A 385 40.17 -12.69 22.92
C ALA A 385 39.07 -13.79 22.96
N ASN A 386 39.17 -14.77 22.05
CA ASN A 386 38.44 -16.05 22.07
C ASN A 386 38.75 -16.85 23.35
N PRO A 387 37.86 -17.78 23.77
CA PRO A 387 38.09 -19.18 23.40
C PRO A 387 36.80 -20.00 23.14
N GLU A 388 36.88 -20.89 22.15
CA GLU A 388 36.15 -22.18 22.11
C GLU A 388 37.13 -23.29 22.56
N PRO A 389 36.73 -24.57 22.73
CA PRO A 389 35.44 -25.12 23.19
C PRO A 389 35.65 -26.20 24.29
N SER A 390 34.59 -26.63 24.98
CA SER A 390 34.58 -27.94 25.65
C SER A 390 33.17 -28.52 25.63
N GLY A 391 33.04 -29.69 25.03
CA GLY A 391 31.76 -30.36 24.81
C GLY A 391 31.34 -31.35 25.91
N ALA A 392 30.24 -32.02 25.55
CA ALA A 392 29.83 -33.38 25.89
C ALA A 392 28.71 -33.58 26.95
N HIS A 393 27.67 -34.28 26.44
CA HIS A 393 26.64 -35.09 27.10
C HIS A 393 25.52 -34.33 27.84
N ARG A 394 24.23 -34.53 27.52
CA ARG A 394 23.50 -35.76 27.20
C ARG A 394 22.37 -35.53 26.21
#